data_AF-A0A6L4Z503-F1
#
_entry.id   AF-A0A6L4Z503-F1
#
_cell.length_a   1.000
_cell.length_b   1.000
_cell.length_c   1.000
_cell.angle_alpha   90.00
_cell.angle_beta   90.00
_cell.angle_gamma   90.00
#
_symmetry.space_group_name_H-M   'P 1'
#
loop_
_entity.id
_entity.type
_entity.pdbx_description
1 polymer ?
#
loop_
_entity_poly.entity_id
_entity_poly.type
_entity_poly.pdbx_seq_one_letter_code
_entity_poly.pdbx_strand_id
1 'polypeptide(L)'
;MENEIIKLHHQGLVPENECRSKMKWTSQKIHIVEMAYALHSSNVINKGNIEIKVIIEAFSKLFNVELDDYYRTYQDIRMRKTERTKFLDKMKQS
;
A
#
# COMPACT_ATOMS: atom_id res chain seq x y z
N MET A 1 32.58 -28.24 -34.39
CA MET A 1 32.69 -27.97 -32.94
C MET A 1 31.88 -26.71 -32.67
N GLU A 2 30.56 -26.79 -32.86
CA GLU A 2 29.62 -25.65 -32.83
C GLU A 2 28.43 -25.91 -31.91
N ASN A 3 28.53 -26.87 -30.98
CA ASN A 3 27.39 -27.31 -30.18
C ASN A 3 27.44 -26.90 -28.70
N GLU A 4 28.15 -25.82 -28.36
CA GLU A 4 28.08 -25.24 -27.00
C GLU A 4 27.35 -23.88 -26.94
N ILE A 5 26.86 -23.36 -28.07
CA ILE A 5 26.18 -22.04 -28.10
C ILE A 5 24.67 -22.13 -27.74
N ILE A 6 24.08 -23.33 -27.63
CA ILE A 6 22.67 -23.50 -27.23
C ILE A 6 22.56 -24.05 -25.80
N LYS A 7 22.93 -23.23 -24.82
CA LYS A 7 22.37 -23.31 -23.45
C LYS A 7 22.01 -21.92 -22.93
N LEU A 8 21.41 -21.11 -23.80
CA LEU A 8 20.90 -19.76 -23.50
C LEU A 8 19.37 -19.72 -23.46
N HIS A 9 18.69 -20.63 -22.74
CA HIS A 9 17.26 -20.46 -22.45
C HIS A 9 16.89 -20.85 -21.00
N HIS A 10 16.29 -19.87 -20.31
CA HIS A 10 15.53 -19.93 -19.07
C HIS A 10 16.30 -20.10 -17.74
N GLN A 11 16.70 -18.97 -17.14
CA GLN A 11 16.05 -18.44 -15.94
C GLN A 11 16.68 -17.10 -15.57
N GLY A 12 15.90 -16.03 -15.75
CA GLY A 12 16.31 -14.66 -15.46
C GLY A 12 16.29 -14.33 -13.97
N LEU A 13 17.05 -13.27 -13.68
CA LEU A 13 16.87 -12.31 -12.59
C LEU A 13 17.27 -12.79 -11.18
N VAL A 14 18.40 -12.23 -10.76
CA VAL A 14 18.89 -12.11 -9.39
C VAL A 14 17.72 -11.83 -8.43
N PRO A 15 17.60 -12.52 -7.28
CA PRO A 15 16.56 -12.20 -6.30
C PRO A 15 16.81 -10.76 -5.83
N GLU A 16 15.88 -9.87 -6.16
CA GLU A 16 15.84 -8.55 -5.56
C GLU A 16 15.77 -8.78 -4.06
N ASN A 17 16.78 -8.32 -3.32
CA ASN A 17 16.76 -8.31 -1.87
C ASN A 17 15.56 -7.45 -1.45
N GLU A 18 14.39 -8.06 -1.30
CA GLU A 18 13.25 -7.43 -0.66
C GLU A 18 13.69 -7.12 0.77
N CYS A 19 14.12 -5.88 1.01
CA CYS A 19 14.30 -5.36 2.35
C CYS A 19 12.90 -5.23 2.98
N ARG A 20 12.36 -6.35 3.46
CA ARG A 20 11.06 -6.37 4.14
C ARG A 20 11.13 -5.45 5.33
N SER A 21 10.12 -4.59 5.45
CA SER A 21 10.01 -3.67 6.56
C SER A 21 9.99 -4.44 7.88
N LYS A 22 10.70 -3.93 8.91
CA LYS A 22 10.59 -4.45 10.29
C LYS A 22 9.37 -3.90 11.03
N MET A 23 8.63 -2.97 10.42
CA MET A 23 7.45 -2.38 11.03
C MET A 23 6.28 -3.35 10.97
N LYS A 24 5.53 -3.42 12.07
CA LYS A 24 4.31 -4.19 12.19
C LYS A 24 3.17 -3.25 12.51
N TRP A 25 2.12 -3.24 11.69
CA TRP A 25 0.91 -2.53 12.03
C TRP A 25 0.16 -3.28 13.14
N THR A 26 -0.19 -2.56 14.20
CA THR A 26 -0.87 -3.11 15.39
C THR A 26 -2.30 -2.62 15.53
N SER A 27 -2.76 -1.76 14.62
CA SER A 27 -4.14 -1.27 14.59
C SER A 27 -4.97 -2.01 13.54
N GLN A 28 -6.21 -1.56 13.33
CA GLN A 28 -7.09 -2.15 12.32
C GLN A 28 -6.63 -1.77 10.89
N LYS A 29 -6.82 -2.65 9.91
CA LYS A 29 -6.47 -2.39 8.50
C LYS A 29 -7.19 -1.15 7.93
N ILE A 30 -8.45 -0.94 8.35
CA ILE A 30 -9.27 0.22 7.95
C ILE A 30 -8.59 1.57 8.24
N HIS A 31 -7.76 1.63 9.28
CA HIS A 31 -7.01 2.84 9.63
C HIS A 31 -5.90 3.15 8.61
N ILE A 32 -5.25 2.13 8.04
CA ILE A 32 -4.29 2.31 6.94
C ILE A 32 -5.02 2.80 5.69
N VAL A 33 -6.17 2.19 5.36
CA VAL A 33 -6.99 2.60 4.22
C VAL A 33 -7.41 4.06 4.37
N GLU A 34 -7.84 4.47 5.56
CA GLU A 34 -8.17 5.86 5.88
C GLU A 34 -6.98 6.81 5.64
N MET A 35 -5.77 6.46 6.09
CA MET A 35 -4.55 7.24 5.83
C MET A 35 -4.21 7.32 4.34
N ALA A 36 -4.31 6.20 3.61
CA ALA A 36 -4.02 6.15 2.18
C ALA A 36 -4.94 7.09 1.40
N TYR A 37 -6.24 7.05 1.67
CA TYR A 37 -7.19 7.95 1.04
C TYR A 37 -7.05 9.40 1.50
N ALA A 38 -6.56 9.67 2.71
CA ALA A 38 -6.24 11.03 3.15
C ALA A 38 -5.07 11.63 2.36
N LEU A 39 -4.00 10.86 2.15
CA LEU A 39 -2.87 11.26 1.31
C LEU A 39 -3.29 11.46 -0.14
N HIS A 40 -4.08 10.53 -0.69
CA HIS A 40 -4.61 10.66 -2.04
C HIS A 40 -5.50 11.90 -2.20
N SER A 41 -6.46 12.10 -1.29
CA SER A 41 -7.42 13.21 -1.37
C SER A 41 -6.80 14.58 -1.12
N SER A 42 -5.64 14.64 -0.48
CA SER A 42 -4.90 15.89 -0.25
C SER A 42 -4.02 16.30 -1.43
N ASN A 43 -3.87 15.46 -2.47
CA ASN A 43 -3.08 15.72 -3.66
C ASN A 43 -1.61 16.10 -3.39
N VAL A 44 -1.07 15.70 -2.23
CA VAL A 44 0.29 16.08 -1.79
C VAL A 44 1.39 15.25 -2.44
N ILE A 45 1.08 14.04 -2.90
CA ILE A 45 2.03 13.14 -3.55
C ILE A 45 1.96 13.35 -5.06
N ASN A 46 3.11 13.52 -5.71
CA ASN A 46 3.24 13.69 -7.17
C ASN A 46 2.28 14.76 -7.74
N LYS A 47 2.01 15.83 -6.98
CA LYS A 47 1.04 16.88 -7.33
C LYS A 47 -0.36 16.34 -7.66
N GLY A 48 -0.78 15.27 -6.97
CA GLY A 48 -2.05 14.59 -7.19
C GLY A 48 -2.04 13.56 -8.34
N ASN A 49 -0.93 13.43 -9.07
CA ASN A 49 -0.81 12.43 -10.15
C ASN A 49 -0.27 11.09 -9.61
N ILE A 50 -1.08 10.42 -8.80
CA ILE A 50 -0.79 9.09 -8.27
C ILE A 50 -2.08 8.31 -8.10
N GLU A 51 -2.06 7.04 -8.48
CA GLU A 51 -3.19 6.14 -8.22
C GLU A 51 -3.22 5.72 -6.76
N ILE A 52 -4.43 5.63 -6.18
CA ILE A 52 -4.62 5.13 -4.81
C ILE A 52 -3.99 3.74 -4.60
N LYS A 53 -4.02 2.88 -5.62
CA LYS A 53 -3.44 1.54 -5.57
C LYS A 53 -1.94 1.58 -5.23
N VAL A 54 -1.20 2.54 -5.77
CA VAL A 54 0.25 2.69 -5.50
C VAL A 54 0.49 3.03 -4.04
N ILE A 55 -0.32 3.92 -3.46
CA ILE A 55 -0.24 4.29 -2.03
C ILE A 55 -0.58 3.09 -1.14
N ILE A 56 -1.61 2.32 -1.51
CA ILE A 56 -2.01 1.10 -0.81
C ILE A 56 -0.88 0.06 -0.85
N GLU A 57 -0.29 -0.20 -2.01
CA GLU A 57 0.84 -1.14 -2.14
C GLU A 57 2.06 -0.70 -1.32
N ALA A 58 2.35 0.60 -1.30
CA ALA A 58 3.42 1.15 -0.47
C ALA A 58 3.15 0.88 1.03
N PHE A 59 1.94 1.14 1.51
CA PHE A 59 1.58 0.85 2.90
C PHE A 59 1.54 -0.65 3.21
N SER A 60 1.07 -1.48 2.28
CA SER A 60 1.07 -2.95 2.41
C SER A 60 2.49 -3.47 2.64
N LYS A 61 3.45 -3.01 1.85
CA LYS A 61 4.88 -3.35 2.00
C LYS A 61 5.48 -2.76 3.27
N LEU A 62 5.16 -1.50 3.59
CA LEU A 62 5.69 -0.81 4.77
C LEU A 62 5.27 -1.50 6.07
N PHE A 63 4.04 -2.02 6.14
CA PHE A 63 3.48 -2.58 7.36
C PHE A 63 3.39 -4.11 7.37
N ASN A 64 3.77 -4.77 6.28
CA ASN A 64 3.60 -6.20 6.07
C ASN A 64 2.14 -6.63 6.25
N VAL A 65 1.22 -5.90 5.62
CA VAL A 65 -0.23 -6.13 5.69
C VAL A 65 -0.80 -6.27 4.30
N GLU A 66 -1.71 -7.22 4.10
CA GLU A 66 -2.51 -7.32 2.87
C GLU A 66 -3.71 -6.37 2.94
N LEU A 67 -3.83 -5.50 1.93
CA LEU A 67 -4.89 -4.49 1.78
C LEU A 67 -5.60 -4.72 0.44
N ASP A 68 -6.37 -5.79 0.36
CA ASP A 68 -7.15 -6.26 -0.80
C ASP A 68 -8.50 -5.54 -0.95
N ASP A 69 -9.23 -5.35 0.14
CA ASP A 69 -10.59 -4.77 0.15
C ASP A 69 -10.63 -3.23 0.29
N TYR A 70 -9.56 -2.52 -0.09
CA TYR A 70 -9.42 -1.08 0.21
C TYR A 70 -10.49 -0.19 -0.44
N TYR A 71 -10.99 -0.53 -1.63
CA TYR A 71 -12.08 0.22 -2.24
C TYR A 71 -13.38 0.10 -1.44
N ARG A 72 -13.78 -1.13 -1.08
CA ARG A 72 -14.98 -1.38 -0.28
C ARG A 72 -14.86 -0.76 1.11
N THR A 73 -13.71 -0.97 1.74
CA THR A 73 -13.37 -0.37 3.04
C THR A 73 -13.52 1.16 3.00
N TYR A 74 -13.09 1.80 1.93
CA TYR A 74 -13.26 3.24 1.76
C TYR A 74 -14.72 3.65 1.55
N GLN A 75 -15.53 2.88 0.82
CA GLN A 75 -16.97 3.13 0.74
C GLN A 75 -17.63 3.08 2.12
N ASP A 76 -17.28 2.06 2.93
CA ASP A 76 -17.78 1.93 4.30
C ASP A 76 -17.36 3.13 5.16
N ILE A 77 -16.11 3.60 5.03
CA ILE A 77 -15.63 4.83 5.67
C ILE A 77 -16.49 6.02 5.27
N ARG A 78 -16.74 6.22 3.96
CA ARG A 78 -17.54 7.35 3.45
C ARG A 78 -18.99 7.32 3.92
N MET A 79 -19.57 6.13 4.10
CA MET A 79 -20.95 5.93 4.53
C MET A 79 -21.17 6.12 6.03
N ARG A 80 -20.12 6.28 6.84
CA ARG A 80 -20.26 6.60 8.27
C ARG A 80 -21.08 7.88 8.46
N LYS A 81 -22.12 7.80 9.30
CA LYS A 81 -23.00 8.92 9.65
C LYS A 81 -22.32 9.94 10.58
N THR A 82 -21.42 9.46 11.42
CA THR A 82 -20.64 10.27 12.38
C THR A 82 -19.17 9.87 12.30
N GLU A 83 -18.28 10.84 12.54
CA GLU A 83 -16.83 10.63 12.61
C GLU A 83 -16.26 9.85 11.40
N ARG A 84 -16.37 10.44 10.20
CA ARG A 84 -15.92 9.79 8.96
C ARG A 84 -14.45 9.37 9.04
N THR A 85 -13.59 10.21 9.62
CA THR A 85 -12.14 10.03 9.73
C THR A 85 -11.68 9.74 11.17
N LYS A 86 -12.30 8.74 11.82
CA LYS A 86 -12.02 8.39 13.23
C LYS A 86 -10.54 8.25 13.54
N PHE A 87 -9.76 7.64 12.66
CA PHE A 87 -8.36 7.38 12.93
C PHE A 87 -7.51 8.65 12.81
N LEU A 88 -7.72 9.44 11.75
CA LEU A 88 -7.02 10.73 11.62
C LEU A 88 -7.36 11.68 12.77
N ASP A 89 -8.63 11.70 13.19
CA ASP A 89 -9.07 12.56 14.29
C ASP A 89 -8.48 12.10 15.63
N LYS A 90 -8.37 10.79 15.86
CA LYS A 90 -7.64 10.23 17.00
C LYS A 90 -6.16 10.64 16.99
N MET A 91 -5.49 10.60 15.83
CA MET A 91 -4.08 10.99 15.73
C MET A 91 -3.85 12.47 16.05
N LYS A 92 -4.78 13.37 15.72
CA LYS A 92 -4.68 14.80 16.08
C LYS A 92 -4.74 15.05 17.60
N GLN A 93 -5.29 14.11 18.36
CA GLN A 93 -5.52 14.23 19.80
C GLN A 93 -4.49 13.44 20.64
N SER A 94 -3.52 12.78 19.99
CA SER A 94 -2.45 12.01 20.65
C SER A 94 -1.22 12.88 20.87
#